data_AF-A0A2W4LY18-F1
#
_entry.id   AF-A0A2W4LY18-F1
#
_cell.length_a   1.000
_cell.length_b   1.000
_cell.length_c   1.000
_cell.angle_alpha   90.00
_cell.angle_beta   90.00
_cell.angle_gamma   90.00
#
_symmetry.space_group_name_H-M   'P 1'
#
loop_
_entity.id
_entity.type
_entity.pdbx_description
1 polymer ?
#
loop_
_entity_poly.entity_id
_entity_poly.type
_entity_poly.pdbx_seq_one_letter_code
_entity_poly.pdbx_strand_id
1 'polypeptide(L)'
;MNRGRWLLLYALLVGAIGWGAMFASGPDLSRWPELLLFIVLALLIEGVGFRVPPADPQSLVGVVLITAALALGPANGALVAAVSGVIFGMLLPLIYGRPRTLYSLVGRPVLRGGVRALAMLAGAWLDWLAAGPEASDAVRACGLIIRYPLLIQNNR
;
A
#
# COMPACT_ATOMS: atom_id res chain seq x y z
N MET A 1 19.24 -2.09 -25.55
CA MET A 1 18.98 -2.30 -24.10
C MET A 1 17.52 -2.72 -23.93
N ASN A 2 17.25 -3.94 -23.41
CA ASN A 2 15.91 -4.55 -23.47
C ASN A 2 14.88 -3.85 -22.55
N ARG A 3 13.71 -3.53 -23.10
CA ARG A 3 12.55 -2.90 -22.42
C ARG A 3 12.24 -3.49 -21.02
N GLY A 4 12.40 -4.80 -20.85
CA GLY A 4 12.18 -5.48 -19.57
C GLY A 4 13.14 -5.04 -18.44
N ARG A 5 14.39 -4.70 -18.76
CA ARG A 5 15.36 -4.22 -17.76
C ARG A 5 15.01 -2.82 -17.25
N TRP A 6 14.57 -1.94 -18.16
CA TRP A 6 14.10 -0.61 -17.78
C TRP A 6 12.87 -0.65 -16.89
N LEU A 7 11.91 -1.52 -17.19
CA LEU A 7 10.71 -1.71 -16.35
C LEU A 7 11.06 -2.24 -14.95
N LEU A 8 12.02 -3.17 -14.87
CA LEU A 8 12.51 -3.67 -13.59
C LEU A 8 13.19 -2.55 -12.79
N LEU A 9 14.09 -1.79 -13.41
CA LEU A 9 14.77 -0.66 -12.76
C LEU A 9 13.78 0.38 -12.26
N TYR A 10 12.81 0.77 -13.10
CA TYR A 10 11.75 1.68 -12.72
C TYR A 10 10.98 1.16 -11.49
N ALA A 11 10.55 -0.09 -11.52
CA ALA A 11 9.78 -0.69 -10.43
C ALA A 11 10.57 -0.74 -9.12
N LEU A 12 11.87 -1.06 -9.19
CA LEU A 12 12.76 -1.09 -8.03
C LEU A 12 13.02 0.32 -7.48
N LEU A 13 13.31 1.31 -8.33
CA LEU A 13 13.61 2.67 -7.89
C LEU A 13 12.39 3.33 -7.23
N VAL A 14 11.22 3.29 -7.90
CA VAL A 14 9.99 3.88 -7.36
C VAL A 14 9.53 3.12 -6.11
N GLY A 15 9.62 1.79 -6.12
CA GLY A 15 9.34 0.98 -4.95
C GLY A 15 10.27 1.31 -3.77
N ALA A 16 11.58 1.45 -4.03
CA ALA A 16 12.57 1.79 -3.01
C ALA A 16 12.33 3.17 -2.39
N ILE A 17 11.90 4.16 -3.16
CA ILE A 17 11.51 5.48 -2.62
C ILE A 17 10.39 5.30 -1.58
N GLY A 18 9.38 4.48 -1.89
CA GLY A 18 8.26 4.29 -0.98
C GLY A 18 8.56 3.48 0.26
N TRP A 19 9.37 2.43 0.11
CA TRP A 19 9.92 1.71 1.25
C TRP A 19 10.81 2.59 2.12
N GLY A 20 11.66 3.41 1.51
CA GLY A 20 12.52 4.37 2.20
C GLY A 20 11.71 5.38 3.01
N ALA A 21 10.67 5.97 2.41
CA ALA A 21 9.75 6.88 3.09
C ALA A 21 9.03 6.20 4.27
N MET A 22 8.62 4.94 4.10
CA MET A 22 8.01 4.14 5.17
C MET A 22 8.97 3.91 6.34
N PHE A 23 10.20 3.49 6.08
CA PHE A 23 11.19 3.33 7.15
C PHE A 23 11.52 4.66 7.83
N ALA A 24 11.64 5.74 7.07
CA ALA A 24 11.89 7.09 7.60
C ALA A 24 10.73 7.60 8.47
N SER A 25 9.50 7.13 8.25
CA SER A 25 8.33 7.48 9.07
C SER A 25 8.35 6.85 10.47
N GLY A 26 9.25 5.91 10.74
CA GLY A 26 9.46 5.30 12.06
C GLY A 26 8.28 4.45 12.53
N PRO A 27 7.92 3.36 11.83
CA PRO A 27 6.85 2.47 12.30
C PRO A 27 7.22 1.81 13.63
N ASP A 28 6.23 1.64 14.50
CA ASP A 28 6.38 1.04 15.82
C ASP A 28 6.14 -0.48 15.74
N LEU A 29 7.24 -1.24 15.70
CA LEU A 29 7.21 -2.70 15.62
C LEU A 29 6.84 -3.38 16.93
N SER A 30 6.73 -2.65 18.05
CA SER A 30 6.31 -3.25 19.33
C SER A 30 4.86 -3.74 19.28
N ARG A 31 4.02 -3.12 18.44
CA ARG A 31 2.61 -3.48 18.16
C ARG A 31 2.48 -4.58 17.10
N TRP A 32 3.40 -5.54 17.12
CA TRP A 32 3.44 -6.60 16.11
C TRP A 32 2.15 -7.44 16.03
N PRO A 33 1.37 -7.71 17.10
CA PRO A 33 0.14 -8.46 16.99
C PRO A 33 -0.93 -7.73 16.16
N GLU A 34 -1.09 -6.43 16.38
CA GLU A 34 -2.04 -5.60 15.66
C GLU A 34 -1.62 -5.42 14.20
N LEU A 35 -0.32 -5.23 13.95
CA LEU A 35 0.23 -5.18 12.60
C LEU A 35 -0.04 -6.49 11.84
N LEU A 36 0.22 -7.63 12.48
CA LEU A 36 -0.05 -8.95 11.91
C LEU A 36 -1.54 -9.12 11.59
N LEU A 37 -2.43 -8.75 12.52
CA LEU A 37 -3.87 -8.83 12.33
C LEU A 37 -4.31 -8.04 11.10
N PHE A 38 -3.89 -6.77 10.98
CA PHE A 38 -4.24 -5.95 9.82
C PHE A 38 -3.61 -6.45 8.52
N ILE A 39 -2.39 -6.99 8.55
CA ILE A 39 -1.76 -7.61 7.37
C ILE A 39 -2.57 -8.82 6.91
N VAL A 40 -2.91 -9.73 7.83
CA VAL A 40 -3.71 -10.93 7.51
C VAL A 40 -5.08 -10.52 6.98
N LEU A 41 -5.76 -9.59 7.64
CA LEU A 41 -7.06 -9.08 7.20
C LEU A 41 -6.98 -8.44 5.82
N ALA A 42 -5.96 -7.62 5.55
CA ALA A 42 -5.73 -7.02 4.25
C ALA A 42 -5.54 -8.11 3.18
N LEU A 43 -4.75 -9.14 3.45
CA LEU A 43 -4.53 -10.26 2.53
C LEU A 43 -5.81 -11.07 2.26
N LEU A 44 -6.63 -11.32 3.28
CA LEU A 44 -7.90 -12.03 3.14
C LEU A 44 -8.87 -11.23 2.26
N ILE A 45 -9.08 -9.95 2.58
CA ILE A 45 -9.96 -9.06 1.81
C ILE A 45 -9.44 -8.85 0.39
N GLU A 46 -8.13 -8.80 0.20
CA GLU A 46 -7.52 -8.66 -1.12
C GLU A 46 -7.62 -9.95 -1.94
N GLY A 47 -7.55 -11.12 -1.29
CA GLY A 47 -7.77 -12.43 -1.90
C GLY A 47 -9.22 -12.68 -2.33
N VAL A 48 -10.19 -12.17 -1.57
CA VAL A 48 -11.62 -12.24 -1.89
C VAL A 48 -12.06 -11.15 -2.87
N GLY A 49 -11.21 -10.15 -3.13
CA GLY A 49 -11.51 -9.04 -4.03
C GLY A 49 -11.97 -9.50 -5.42
N PHE A 50 -13.11 -8.98 -5.86
CA PHE A 50 -13.72 -9.32 -7.14
C PHE A 50 -12.81 -8.90 -8.29
N ARG A 51 -12.48 -9.86 -9.17
CA ARG A 51 -11.71 -9.62 -10.40
C ARG A 51 -12.53 -9.92 -11.64
N VAL A 52 -13.74 -9.37 -11.66
CA VAL A 52 -14.69 -9.54 -12.76
C VAL A 52 -15.13 -8.14 -13.19
N PRO A 53 -14.53 -7.56 -14.25
CA PRO A 53 -13.52 -8.12 -15.16
C PRO A 53 -12.09 -8.17 -14.57
N PRO A 54 -11.17 -9.00 -15.12
CA PRO A 54 -9.77 -9.10 -14.68
C PRO A 54 -8.97 -7.78 -14.77
N ALA A 55 -9.48 -6.83 -15.54
CA ALA A 55 -8.91 -5.50 -15.74
C ALA A 55 -9.23 -4.53 -14.59
N ASP A 56 -10.33 -4.75 -13.86
CA ASP A 56 -10.80 -3.86 -12.79
C ASP A 56 -10.98 -4.60 -11.47
N PRO A 57 -9.88 -4.92 -10.75
CA PRO A 57 -9.99 -5.44 -9.41
C PRO A 57 -10.62 -4.38 -8.50
N GLN A 58 -11.84 -4.65 -8.04
CA GLN A 58 -12.46 -3.91 -6.94
C GLN A 58 -12.21 -4.70 -5.65
N SER A 59 -11.42 -4.13 -4.75
CA SER A 59 -11.14 -4.71 -3.45
C SER A 59 -11.31 -3.66 -2.38
N LEU A 60 -11.98 -4.05 -1.30
CA LEU A 60 -12.12 -3.26 -0.07
C LEU A 60 -10.83 -3.22 0.76
N VAL A 61 -9.70 -3.74 0.25
CA VAL A 61 -8.40 -3.68 0.94
C VAL A 61 -8.04 -2.24 1.31
N GLY A 62 -8.41 -1.26 0.48
CA GLY A 62 -8.20 0.15 0.80
C GLY A 62 -8.84 0.58 2.12
N VAL A 63 -10.04 0.08 2.42
CA VAL A 63 -10.74 0.35 3.68
C VAL A 63 -9.96 -0.23 4.85
N VAL A 64 -9.49 -1.48 4.75
CA VAL A 64 -8.68 -2.12 5.78
C VAL A 64 -7.40 -1.33 6.07
N LEU A 65 -6.73 -0.86 5.02
CA LEU A 65 -5.49 -0.10 5.14
C LEU A 65 -5.71 1.28 5.78
N ILE A 66 -6.80 1.97 5.41
CA ILE A 66 -7.18 3.22 6.07
C ILE A 66 -7.49 2.96 7.55
N THR A 67 -8.28 1.93 7.86
CA THR A 67 -8.59 1.56 9.26
C THR A 67 -7.33 1.28 10.06
N ALA A 68 -6.34 0.57 9.48
CA ALA A 68 -5.05 0.33 10.13
C ALA A 68 -4.31 1.65 10.41
N ALA A 69 -4.29 2.57 9.46
CA ALA A 69 -3.66 3.88 9.63
C ALA A 69 -4.37 4.76 10.67
N LEU A 70 -5.69 4.68 10.78
CA LEU A 70 -6.45 5.39 11.81
C LEU A 70 -6.25 4.77 13.20
N ALA A 71 -6.18 3.45 13.30
CA ALA A 71 -6.04 2.75 14.58
C ALA A 71 -4.61 2.77 15.13
N LEU A 72 -3.60 2.64 14.26
CA LEU A 72 -2.19 2.47 14.64
C LEU A 72 -1.31 3.66 14.26
N GLY A 73 -1.85 4.64 13.55
CA GLY A 73 -1.14 5.79 13.01
C GLY A 73 -0.64 5.58 11.57
N PRO A 74 -0.34 6.67 10.84
CA PRO A 74 0.02 6.61 9.42
C PRO A 74 1.26 5.77 9.10
N ALA A 75 2.28 5.83 9.95
CA ALA A 75 3.52 5.05 9.76
C ALA A 75 3.26 3.53 9.81
N ASN A 76 2.50 3.09 10.82
CA ASN A 76 2.10 1.70 10.97
C ASN A 76 1.13 1.25 9.87
N GLY A 77 0.17 2.10 9.49
CA GLY A 77 -0.70 1.85 8.33
C GLY A 77 0.09 1.71 7.02
N ALA A 78 1.13 2.53 6.81
CA ALA A 78 2.01 2.44 5.66
C ALA A 78 2.81 1.12 5.65
N LEU A 79 3.29 0.66 6.81
CA LEU A 79 3.94 -0.65 6.96
C LEU A 79 2.98 -1.79 6.57
N VAL A 80 1.76 -1.79 7.13
CA VAL A 80 0.72 -2.78 6.77
C VAL A 80 0.45 -2.78 5.27
N ALA A 81 0.32 -1.58 4.67
CA ALA A 81 0.07 -1.41 3.24
C ALA A 81 1.22 -1.91 2.35
N ALA A 82 2.47 -1.67 2.78
CA ALA A 82 3.67 -2.14 2.11
C ALA A 82 3.80 -3.66 2.17
N VAL A 83 3.70 -4.24 3.36
CA VAL A 83 3.90 -5.68 3.59
C VAL A 83 2.81 -6.49 2.90
N SER A 84 1.53 -6.14 3.10
CA SER A 84 0.42 -6.81 2.42
C SER A 84 0.53 -6.69 0.89
N GLY A 85 0.95 -5.52 0.38
CA GLY A 85 1.17 -5.28 -1.04
C GLY A 85 2.27 -6.14 -1.65
N VAL A 86 3.40 -6.33 -0.95
CA VAL A 86 4.47 -7.22 -1.40
C VAL A 86 4.02 -8.67 -1.39
N ILE A 87 3.47 -9.15 -0.26
CA ILE A 87 3.04 -10.54 -0.12
C ILE A 87 2.02 -10.89 -1.21
N PHE A 88 0.97 -10.08 -1.34
CA PHE A 88 -0.05 -10.34 -2.37
C PHE A 88 0.48 -10.15 -3.79
N GLY A 89 1.41 -9.20 -4.00
CA GLY A 89 2.13 -9.03 -5.26
C GLY A 89 2.91 -10.28 -5.67
N MET A 90 3.56 -10.95 -4.71
CA MET A 90 4.30 -12.19 -4.93
C MET A 90 3.35 -13.38 -5.15
N LEU A 91 2.22 -13.44 -4.45
CA LEU A 91 1.24 -14.52 -4.59
C LEU A 91 0.50 -14.47 -5.94
N LEU A 92 0.34 -13.30 -6.54
CA LEU A 92 -0.37 -13.09 -7.80
C LEU A 92 0.09 -14.02 -8.95
N PRO A 93 1.40 -14.09 -9.30
CA PRO A 93 1.87 -15.04 -10.30
C PRO A 93 1.65 -16.51 -9.94
N LEU A 94 1.65 -16.85 -8.65
CA LEU A 94 1.45 -18.22 -8.19
C LEU A 94 -0.02 -18.63 -8.30
N ILE A 95 -0.95 -17.79 -7.85
CA ILE A 95 -2.40 -18.07 -7.84
C ILE A 95 -2.96 -18.09 -9.27
N TYR A 96 -2.53 -17.17 -10.13
CA TYR A 96 -3.11 -16.99 -11.47
C TYR A 96 -2.22 -17.54 -12.60
N GLY A 97 -1.20 -18.35 -12.29
CA GLY A 97 -0.35 -19.01 -13.28
C GLY A 97 0.40 -18.06 -14.23
N ARG A 98 0.72 -16.82 -13.79
CA ARG A 98 1.42 -15.85 -14.65
C ARG A 98 2.92 -16.17 -14.76
N PRO A 99 3.61 -15.72 -15.83
CA PRO A 99 5.03 -15.97 -16.03
C PRO A 99 5.86 -15.51 -14.83
N ARG A 100 6.73 -16.39 -14.32
CA ARG A 100 7.57 -16.18 -13.13
C ARG A 100 8.89 -15.48 -13.48
N THR A 101 8.80 -14.24 -13.93
CA THR A 101 9.95 -13.38 -14.24
C THR A 101 10.45 -12.61 -13.01
N LEU A 102 11.69 -12.11 -13.04
CA LEU A 102 12.21 -11.21 -12.00
C LEU A 102 11.33 -9.97 -11.82
N TYR A 103 10.78 -9.44 -12.92
CA TYR A 103 9.84 -8.32 -12.85
C TYR A 103 8.57 -8.71 -12.09
N SER A 104 7.97 -9.88 -12.37
CA SER A 104 6.73 -10.29 -11.70
C SER A 104 6.91 -10.76 -10.25
N LEU A 105 8.07 -11.33 -9.90
CA LEU A 105 8.34 -11.88 -8.57
C LEU A 105 9.01 -10.90 -7.62
N VAL A 106 9.73 -9.90 -8.14
CA VAL A 106 10.48 -8.94 -7.31
C VAL A 106 10.08 -7.51 -7.64
N GLY A 107 10.20 -7.10 -8.91
CA GLY A 107 9.93 -5.72 -9.31
C GLY A 107 8.51 -5.25 -8.97
N ARG A 108 7.49 -5.96 -9.47
CA ARG A 108 6.08 -5.62 -9.25
C ARG A 108 5.67 -5.68 -7.78
N PRO A 109 6.04 -6.71 -6.99
CA PRO A 109 5.74 -6.72 -5.56
C PRO A 109 6.37 -5.53 -4.81
N VAL A 110 7.66 -5.26 -5.03
CA VAL A 110 8.37 -4.15 -4.38
C VAL A 110 7.73 -2.80 -4.74
N LEU A 111 7.45 -2.59 -6.03
CA LEU A 111 6.74 -1.40 -6.51
C LEU A 111 5.36 -1.27 -5.86
N ARG A 112 4.58 -2.35 -5.83
CA ARG A 112 3.23 -2.35 -5.28
C ARG A 112 3.21 -2.00 -3.79
N GLY A 113 4.10 -2.61 -3.00
CA GLY A 113 4.25 -2.29 -1.59
C GLY A 113 4.69 -0.84 -1.38
N GLY A 114 5.73 -0.41 -2.09
CA GLY A 114 6.28 0.94 -1.96
C GLY A 114 5.27 2.04 -2.33
N VAL A 115 4.55 1.88 -3.45
CA VAL A 115 3.51 2.84 -3.89
C VAL A 115 2.36 2.92 -2.88
N ARG A 116 1.93 1.79 -2.30
CA ARG A 116 0.88 1.78 -1.28
C ARG A 116 1.31 2.50 -0.01
N ALA A 117 2.55 2.28 0.44
CA ALA A 117 3.09 3.01 1.58
C ALA A 117 3.20 4.52 1.29
N LEU A 118 3.70 4.90 0.11
CA LEU A 118 3.76 6.31 -0.29
C LEU A 118 2.38 6.95 -0.31
N ALA A 119 1.38 6.28 -0.89
CA ALA A 119 0.03 6.81 -0.94
C ALA A 119 -0.55 7.01 0.47
N MET A 120 -0.26 6.10 1.41
CA MET A 120 -0.69 6.23 2.80
C MET A 120 -0.05 7.44 3.47
N LEU A 121 1.28 7.56 3.38
CA LEU A 121 2.02 8.66 4.00
C LEU A 121 1.70 10.00 3.35
N ALA A 122 1.62 10.07 2.02
CA ALA A 122 1.23 11.27 1.29
C ALA A 122 -0.21 11.67 1.61
N GLY A 123 -1.13 10.71 1.72
CA GLY A 123 -2.51 10.96 2.13
C GLY A 123 -2.58 11.59 3.52
N ALA A 124 -1.82 11.04 4.48
CA ALA A 124 -1.73 11.58 5.83
C ALA A 124 -1.04 12.95 5.89
N TRP A 125 0.01 13.16 5.09
CA TRP A 125 0.71 14.44 5.00
C TRP A 125 -0.17 15.55 4.45
N LEU A 126 -0.86 15.29 3.33
CA LEU A 126 -1.79 16.23 2.74
C LEU A 126 -2.97 16.54 3.67
N ASP A 127 -3.33 15.57 4.50
CA ASP A 127 -4.34 15.78 5.52
C ASP A 127 -3.88 16.67 6.66
N TRP A 128 -2.69 16.41 7.19
CA TRP A 128 -2.08 17.28 8.18
C TRP A 128 -1.95 18.73 7.68
N LEU A 129 -1.52 18.93 6.42
CA LEU A 129 -1.40 20.26 5.81
C LEU A 129 -2.74 21.00 5.70
N ALA A 130 -3.82 20.30 5.40
CA ALA A 130 -5.11 20.93 5.13
C ALA A 130 -5.96 21.12 6.39
N ALA A 131 -5.85 20.21 7.35
CA ALA A 131 -6.60 20.28 8.60
C ALA A 131 -5.94 21.25 9.59
N GLY A 132 -4.62 21.42 9.53
CA GLY A 132 -3.86 22.24 10.46
C GLY A 132 -3.51 21.51 11.77
N PRO A 133 -2.63 22.11 12.60
CA PRO A 133 -2.11 21.47 13.79
C PRO A 133 -3.18 21.18 14.86
N GLU A 134 -4.23 22.01 14.93
CA GLU A 134 -5.30 21.95 15.94
C GLU A 134 -6.54 21.16 15.50
N ALA A 135 -6.54 20.59 14.29
CA ALA A 135 -7.68 19.80 13.83
C ALA A 135 -7.92 18.56 14.69
N SER A 136 -9.19 18.28 14.96
CA SER A 136 -9.62 17.08 15.65
C SER A 136 -9.28 15.81 14.86
N ASP A 137 -9.06 14.71 15.57
CA ASP A 137 -8.74 13.41 14.98
C ASP A 137 -9.81 12.95 13.97
N ALA A 138 -11.07 13.35 14.15
CA ALA A 138 -12.16 13.07 13.22
C ALA A 138 -11.99 13.78 11.87
N VAL A 139 -11.55 15.05 11.86
CA VAL A 139 -11.28 15.79 10.62
C VAL A 139 -10.10 15.17 9.88
N ARG A 140 -9.08 14.75 10.62
CA ARG A 140 -7.91 14.08 10.05
C ARG A 140 -8.27 12.71 9.46
N ALA A 141 -9.13 11.97 10.15
CA ALA A 141 -9.64 10.70 9.66
C ALA A 141 -10.43 10.88 8.35
N CYS A 142 -11.34 11.86 8.29
CA CYS A 142 -12.09 12.19 7.08
C CYS A 142 -11.18 12.57 5.91
N GLY A 143 -10.15 13.38 6.15
CA GLY A 143 -9.24 13.78 5.08
C GLY A 143 -8.33 12.66 4.60
N LEU A 144 -7.89 11.75 5.47
CA LEU A 144 -7.19 10.52 5.07
C LEU A 144 -8.10 9.62 4.20
N ILE A 145 -9.35 9.44 4.60
CA ILE A 145 -10.36 8.66 3.86
C ILE A 145 -10.57 9.20 2.45
N ILE A 146 -10.50 10.52 2.25
CA ILE A 146 -10.71 11.13 0.93
C ILE A 146 -9.42 11.11 0.09
N ARG A 147 -8.27 11.43 0.69
CA ARG A 147 -7.02 11.63 -0.04
C ARG A 147 -6.31 10.35 -0.42
N TYR A 148 -6.38 9.31 0.41
CA TYR A 148 -5.76 8.02 0.12
C TYR A 148 -6.36 7.33 -1.13
N PRO A 149 -7.69 7.23 -1.29
CA PRO A 149 -8.29 6.71 -2.53
C PRO A 149 -7.98 7.58 -3.74
N LEU A 150 -7.97 8.91 -3.63
CA LEU A 150 -7.63 9.80 -4.75
C LEU A 150 -6.21 9.54 -5.28
N LEU A 151 -5.24 9.36 -4.38
CA LEU A 151 -3.85 9.07 -4.76
C LEU A 151 -3.68 7.68 -5.39
N ILE A 152 -4.47 6.70 -4.96
CA ILE A 152 -4.39 5.33 -5.49
C ILE A 152 -5.21 5.14 -6.77
N GLN A 153 -6.37 5.79 -6.89
CA GLN A 153 -7.25 5.66 -8.06
C GLN A 153 -6.73 6.43 -9.27
N ASN A 154 -6.04 7.56 -9.09
CA ASN A 154 -5.36 8.27 -10.19
C ASN A 154 -4.15 7.50 -10.78
N ASN A 155 -3.76 6.38 -10.16
CA ASN A 155 -2.68 5.52 -10.64
C ASN A 155 -3.22 4.27 -11.38
N ARG A 156 -4.50 4.27 -11.78
CA ARG A 156 -5.10 3.24 -12.65
C ARG A 156 -4.86 3.56 -14.11
#